data_AF-A0A395J443-F1
#
_entry.id   AF-A0A395J443-F1
#
_cell.length_a   1.000
_cell.length_b   1.000
_cell.length_c   1.000
_cell.angle_alpha   90.00
_cell.angle_beta   90.00
_cell.angle_gamma   90.00
#
_symmetry.space_group_name_H-M   'P 1'
#
loop_
_entity.id
_entity.type
_entity.pdbx_description
1 polymer ?
#
loop_
_entity_poly.entity_id
_entity_poly.type
_entity_poly.pdbx_seq_one_letter_code
_entity_poly.pdbx_strand_id
1 'polypeptide(L)'
;MPKYFPSISDDLADWAMAQPLFFTASAPTHGRHVNISPKGLPRTTFSILGPNSCAYIDATGSGIETISHIYGQKVAKSLMSNYQVLNNSYSLDAIPGLKSARKQRFNNNMFIVKVDEVLFWGKDIVKGEWRGLVLGLLVGLLIGVVTGVSVKEGTLNWGGVVERVVEVREMMGNLTGGII
;
A
#
# COMPACT_ATOMS: atom_id res chain seq x y z
N MET A 1 10.64 44.80 26.49
CA MET A 1 9.94 43.55 26.86
C MET A 1 9.09 43.13 25.68
N PRO A 2 9.14 41.88 25.19
CA PRO A 2 8.32 41.44 24.07
C PRO A 2 6.83 41.49 24.45
N LYS A 3 6.00 41.94 23.51
CA LYS A 3 4.54 41.97 23.67
C LYS A 3 3.95 40.71 23.03
N TYR A 4 3.20 39.94 23.81
CA TYR A 4 2.54 38.73 23.34
C TYR A 4 1.09 39.05 22.98
N PHE A 5 0.66 38.56 21.83
CA PHE A 5 -0.72 38.68 21.36
C PHE A 5 -1.35 37.28 21.29
N PRO A 6 -2.64 37.14 21.62
CA PRO A 6 -3.32 35.84 21.56
C PRO A 6 -3.58 35.35 20.13
N SER A 7 -3.58 36.27 19.16
CA SER A 7 -3.79 35.99 17.74
C SER A 7 -3.22 37.09 16.86
N ILE A 8 -3.09 36.80 15.57
CA ILE A 8 -2.75 37.78 14.54
C ILE A 8 -4.02 38.59 14.24
N SER A 9 -4.00 39.89 14.49
CA SER A 9 -5.08 40.80 14.07
C SER A 9 -4.98 41.10 12.58
N ASP A 10 -6.07 41.56 11.97
CA ASP A 10 -6.10 41.89 10.54
C ASP A 10 -5.02 42.92 10.17
N ASP A 11 -4.86 43.98 10.98
CA ASP A 11 -3.78 44.97 10.77
C ASP A 11 -2.37 44.35 10.79
N LEU A 12 -2.13 43.38 11.68
CA LEU A 12 -0.84 42.69 11.76
C LEU A 12 -0.65 41.72 10.61
N ALA A 13 -1.72 41.08 10.15
CA ALA A 13 -1.71 40.21 8.98
C ALA A 13 -1.39 41.02 7.72
N ASP A 14 -2.05 42.16 7.52
CA ASP A 14 -1.81 43.05 6.38
C ASP A 14 -0.39 43.59 6.39
N TRP A 15 0.11 44.03 7.55
CA TRP A 15 1.50 44.46 7.70
C TRP A 15 2.50 43.34 7.40
N ALA A 16 2.24 42.11 7.88
CA ALA A 16 3.12 40.97 7.66
C ALA A 16 3.15 40.55 6.19
N MET A 17 2.00 40.56 5.51
CA MET A 17 1.87 40.24 4.08
C MET A 17 2.50 41.29 3.16
N ALA A 18 2.66 42.53 3.65
CA ALA A 18 3.36 43.60 2.93
C ALA A 18 4.89 43.47 2.97
N GLN A 19 5.45 42.62 3.83
CA GLN A 19 6.90 42.45 3.92
C GLN A 19 7.45 41.74 2.67
N PRO A 20 8.66 42.08 2.19
CA PRO A 20 9.26 41.43 1.02
C PRO A 20 9.92 40.08 1.35
N LEU A 21 10.13 39.80 2.64
CA LEU A 21 10.92 38.68 3.15
C LEU A 21 10.36 38.22 4.50
N PHE A 22 10.38 36.91 4.73
CA PHE A 22 10.17 36.32 6.05
C PHE A 22 11.24 35.27 6.35
N PHE A 23 11.36 34.88 7.61
CA PHE A 23 12.30 33.87 8.05
C PHE A 23 11.56 32.70 8.67
N THR A 24 11.94 31.48 8.30
CA THR A 24 11.47 30.26 8.95
C THR A 24 12.59 29.73 9.84
N ALA A 25 12.32 29.58 11.13
CA ALA A 25 13.25 29.00 12.08
C ALA A 25 12.75 27.63 12.54
N SER A 26 13.59 26.60 12.44
CA SER A 26 13.26 25.24 12.88
C SER A 26 14.38 24.66 13.74
N ALA A 27 13.99 24.01 14.83
CA ALA A 27 14.90 23.30 15.70
C ALA A 27 14.82 21.78 15.45
N PRO A 28 15.96 21.10 15.24
CA PRO A 28 16.00 19.64 15.21
C PRO A 28 15.58 19.05 16.54
N THR A 29 15.07 17.82 16.49
CA THR A 29 14.88 17.00 17.71
C THR A 29 16.22 16.60 18.32
N HIS A 30 17.24 16.40 17.47
CA HIS A 30 18.60 16.03 17.86
C HIS A 30 19.58 17.02 17.25
N GLY A 31 20.20 17.86 18.06
CA GLY A 31 21.13 18.91 17.63
C GLY A 31 21.15 20.08 18.59
N ARG A 32 22.11 20.99 18.42
CA ARG A 32 22.27 22.19 19.26
C ARG A 32 21.98 23.51 18.54
N HIS A 33 21.67 23.45 17.25
CA HIS A 33 21.53 24.63 16.40
C HIS A 33 20.08 24.78 15.91
N VAL A 34 19.63 26.03 15.81
CA VAL A 34 18.37 26.39 15.17
C VAL A 34 18.70 26.80 13.74
N ASN A 35 18.07 26.14 12.77
CA ASN A 35 18.23 26.48 11.36
C ASN A 35 17.27 27.62 11.05
N ILE A 36 17.78 28.69 10.46
CA ILE A 36 17.01 29.87 10.07
C ILE A 36 17.18 30.04 8.57
N SER A 37 16.07 30.01 7.84
CA SER A 37 16.08 30.17 6.38
C SER A 37 15.32 31.43 5.98
N PRO A 38 15.95 32.35 5.23
CA PRO A 38 15.23 33.44 4.58
C PRO A 38 14.37 32.91 3.44
N LYS A 39 13.12 33.37 3.35
CA LYS A 39 12.17 33.05 2.31
C LYS A 39 11.65 34.35 1.68
N GLY A 40 11.82 34.47 0.37
CA GLY A 40 11.37 35.64 -0.40
C GLY A 40 9.98 35.44 -1.01
N LEU A 41 9.41 36.53 -1.51
CA LEU A 41 8.10 36.57 -2.20
C LEU A 41 6.94 36.04 -1.33
N PRO A 42 6.61 36.70 -0.21
CA PRO A 42 5.60 36.18 0.73
C PRO A 42 4.21 36.13 0.08
N ARG A 43 3.91 37.05 -0.84
CA ARG A 43 2.64 37.06 -1.57
C ARG A 43 2.35 35.78 -2.37
N THR A 44 3.38 35.03 -2.77
CA THR A 44 3.22 33.76 -3.51
C THR A 44 3.53 32.53 -2.67
N THR A 45 4.30 32.68 -1.59
CA THR A 45 4.82 31.56 -0.80
C THR A 45 4.34 31.52 0.64
N PHE A 46 3.65 32.54 1.14
CA PHE A 46 3.14 32.63 2.51
C PHE A 46 1.68 33.10 2.50
N SER A 47 0.87 32.56 3.40
CA SER A 47 -0.53 32.96 3.55
C SER A 47 -0.97 32.79 4.99
N ILE A 48 -1.73 33.76 5.51
CA ILE A 48 -2.39 33.67 6.81
C ILE A 48 -3.78 33.11 6.55
N LEU A 49 -4.04 31.90 7.06
CA LEU A 49 -5.29 31.16 6.86
C LEU A 49 -6.36 31.52 7.89
N GLY A 50 -5.95 32.13 9.01
CA GLY A 50 -6.83 32.52 10.10
C GLY A 50 -6.03 33.10 11.28
N PRO A 51 -6.72 33.49 12.37
CA PRO A 51 -6.10 34.26 13.47
C PRO A 51 -4.89 33.58 14.13
N ASN A 52 -4.83 32.24 14.08
CA ASN A 52 -3.78 31.42 14.71
C ASN A 52 -3.15 30.42 13.74
N SER A 53 -3.31 30.62 12.44
CA SER A 53 -2.87 29.66 11.43
C SER A 53 -2.31 30.38 10.21
N CYS A 54 -1.12 29.97 9.81
CA CYS A 54 -0.50 30.37 8.56
C CYS A 54 0.05 29.14 7.84
N ALA A 55 0.23 29.28 6.53
CA ALA A 55 0.85 28.29 5.68
C ALA A 55 1.92 28.96 4.84
N TYR A 56 2.94 28.19 4.51
CA TYR A 56 3.93 28.60 3.53
C TYR A 56 4.30 27.43 2.63
N ILE A 57 4.77 27.75 1.43
CA ILE A 57 5.21 26.80 0.43
C ILE A 57 6.74 26.71 0.53
N ASP A 58 7.23 25.49 0.76
CA ASP A 58 8.66 25.22 0.71
C ASP A 58 9.03 24.86 -0.73
N ALA A 59 9.77 25.74 -1.40
CA ALA A 59 10.29 25.48 -2.74
C ALA A 59 11.53 24.57 -2.68
N THR A 60 11.78 23.82 -3.74
CA THR A 60 12.97 22.95 -3.87
C THR A 60 14.28 23.75 -3.77
N GLY A 61 15.27 23.22 -3.04
CA GLY A 61 16.59 23.83 -2.89
C GLY A 61 17.14 23.71 -1.46
N SER A 62 18.15 24.51 -1.11
CA SER A 62 18.73 24.55 0.25
C SER A 62 17.75 24.97 1.35
N GLY A 63 16.55 25.44 0.99
CA GLY A 63 15.47 25.77 1.92
C GLY A 63 14.72 24.58 2.52
N ILE A 64 14.99 23.34 2.05
CA ILE A 64 14.27 22.11 2.42
C ILE A 64 14.71 21.49 3.76
N GLU A 65 15.62 22.14 4.48
CA GLU A 65 16.04 21.65 5.81
C GLU A 65 14.90 21.77 6.84
N THR A 66 14.01 22.75 6.70
CA THR A 66 12.88 22.91 7.64
C THR A 66 11.95 21.70 7.60
N ILE A 67 11.66 21.18 6.40
CA ILE A 67 10.80 20.01 6.27
C ILE A 67 11.48 18.75 6.82
N SER A 68 12.82 18.61 6.72
CA SER A 68 13.54 17.48 7.32
C SER A 68 13.48 17.51 8.86
N HIS A 69 13.56 18.68 9.49
CA HIS A 69 13.33 18.85 10.93
C HIS A 69 11.90 18.46 11.33
N ILE A 70 10.90 18.89 10.57
CA ILE A 70 9.49 18.52 10.81
C ILE A 70 9.28 17.01 10.65
N TYR A 71 9.88 16.39 9.61
CA TYR A 71 9.85 14.94 9.43
C TYR A 71 10.50 14.23 10.62
N GLY A 72 11.68 14.68 11.07
CA GLY A 72 12.35 14.14 12.25
C GLY A 72 11.51 14.23 13.51
N GLN A 73 10.86 15.37 13.76
CA GLN A 73 9.95 15.54 14.90
C GLN A 73 8.72 14.62 14.80
N LYS A 74 8.14 14.46 13.61
CA LYS A 74 7.00 13.57 13.38
C LYS A 74 7.39 12.09 13.55
N VAL A 75 8.60 11.72 13.14
CA VAL A 75 9.17 10.38 13.37
C VAL A 75 9.40 10.14 14.87
N ALA A 76 9.98 11.11 15.58
CA ALA A 76 10.20 11.03 17.03
C ALA A 76 8.89 10.88 17.83
N LYS A 77 7.81 11.52 17.35
CA LYS A 77 6.46 11.39 17.94
C LYS A 77 5.67 10.18 17.43
N SER A 78 6.27 9.29 16.65
CA SER A 78 5.63 8.14 15.98
C SER A 78 4.44 8.48 15.05
N LEU A 79 4.23 9.76 14.77
CA LEU A 79 3.13 10.25 13.92
C LEU A 79 3.30 9.80 12.46
N MET A 80 4.55 9.66 12.00
CA MET A 80 4.85 9.17 10.65
C MET A 80 4.40 7.71 10.47
N SER A 81 4.65 6.88 11.47
CA SER A 81 4.22 5.49 11.50
C SER A 81 2.70 5.40 11.42
N ASN A 82 2.01 6.19 12.25
CA ASN A 82 0.55 6.24 12.27
C ASN A 82 -0.04 6.71 10.93
N TYR A 83 0.56 7.72 10.31
CA TYR A 83 0.15 8.19 8.98
C TYR A 83 0.28 7.09 7.92
N GLN A 84 1.40 6.36 7.91
CA GLN A 84 1.61 5.24 6.97
C GLN A 84 0.61 4.11 7.21
N VAL A 85 0.32 3.78 8.46
CA VAL A 85 -0.70 2.77 8.82
C VAL A 85 -2.08 3.16 8.28
N LEU A 86 -2.47 4.43 8.43
CA LEU A 86 -3.77 4.92 8.00
C LEU A 86 -3.90 4.99 6.48
N ASN A 87 -2.90 5.53 5.78
CA ASN A 87 -3.01 5.89 4.37
C ASN A 87 -2.31 4.94 3.39
N ASN A 88 -1.33 4.16 3.86
CA ASN A 88 -0.50 3.31 2.99
C ASN A 88 -0.67 1.82 3.29
N SER A 89 -1.60 1.41 4.18
CA SER A 89 -1.83 -0.01 4.46
C SER A 89 -2.55 -0.73 3.31
N TYR A 90 -3.42 -0.04 2.59
CA TYR A 90 -4.03 -0.49 1.34
C TYR A 90 -4.02 0.65 0.34
N SER A 91 -3.79 0.34 -0.93
CA SER A 91 -3.89 1.32 -2.01
C SER A 91 -5.33 1.39 -2.55
N LEU A 92 -5.64 2.49 -3.23
CA LEU A 92 -6.97 2.75 -3.79
C LEU A 92 -7.37 1.78 -4.91
N ASP A 93 -6.39 1.10 -5.50
CA ASP A 93 -6.51 0.11 -6.57
C ASP A 93 -6.72 -1.33 -6.05
N ALA A 94 -7.02 -1.50 -4.76
CA ALA A 94 -7.19 -2.80 -4.09
C ALA A 94 -5.92 -3.69 -4.05
N ILE A 95 -4.75 -3.13 -4.34
CA ILE A 95 -3.47 -3.82 -4.18
C ILE A 95 -3.03 -3.79 -2.70
N PRO A 96 -2.30 -4.80 -2.22
CA PRO A 96 -1.65 -4.74 -0.93
C PRO A 96 -0.74 -3.50 -0.82
N GLY A 97 -1.00 -2.65 0.17
CA GLY A 97 -0.17 -1.50 0.46
C GLY A 97 1.16 -1.87 1.13
N LEU A 98 1.83 -0.87 1.69
CA LEU A 98 3.14 -1.01 2.31
C LEU A 98 3.13 -2.07 3.44
N LYS A 99 3.93 -3.13 3.27
CA LYS A 99 3.97 -4.28 4.21
C LYS A 99 4.34 -3.89 5.64
N SER A 100 5.21 -2.89 5.83
CA SER A 100 5.56 -2.37 7.16
C SER A 100 4.37 -1.68 7.83
N ALA A 101 3.57 -0.91 7.08
CA ALA A 101 2.35 -0.28 7.57
C ALA A 101 1.28 -1.32 7.94
N ARG A 102 1.09 -2.35 7.11
CA ARG A 102 0.17 -3.47 7.43
C ARG A 102 0.64 -4.26 8.66
N LYS A 103 1.94 -4.52 8.78
CA LYS A 103 2.52 -5.19 9.94
C LYS A 103 2.22 -4.42 11.23
N GLN A 104 2.38 -3.10 11.23
CA GLN A 104 2.05 -2.26 12.39
C GLN A 104 0.54 -2.20 12.67
N ARG A 105 -0.31 -2.14 11.62
CA ARG A 105 -1.77 -2.19 11.75
C ARG A 105 -2.25 -3.45 12.50
N PHE A 106 -1.62 -4.59 12.23
CA PHE A 106 -1.95 -5.87 12.86
C PHE A 106 -1.06 -6.20 14.07
N ASN A 107 -0.63 -5.18 14.83
CA ASN A 107 0.16 -5.33 16.05
C ASN A 107 1.42 -6.21 15.87
N ASN A 108 2.15 -5.99 14.78
CA ASN A 108 3.33 -6.75 14.36
C ASN A 108 3.12 -8.25 14.08
N ASN A 109 1.87 -8.73 13.98
CA ASN A 109 1.58 -10.13 13.72
C ASN A 109 1.67 -10.46 12.21
N MET A 110 2.76 -11.11 11.82
CA MET A 110 3.01 -11.52 10.44
C MET A 110 2.01 -12.56 9.92
N PHE A 111 1.47 -13.41 10.81
CA PHE A 111 0.51 -14.43 10.42
C PHE A 111 -0.78 -13.80 9.92
N ILE A 112 -1.30 -12.79 10.64
CA ILE A 112 -2.52 -12.07 10.25
C ILE A 112 -2.31 -11.32 8.93
N VAL A 113 -1.13 -10.71 8.71
CA VAL A 113 -0.80 -10.04 7.44
C VAL A 113 -0.84 -11.03 6.27
N LYS A 114 -0.28 -12.23 6.44
CA LYS A 114 -0.31 -13.28 5.40
C LYS A 114 -1.70 -13.81 5.15
N VAL A 115 -2.49 -14.05 6.20
CA VAL A 115 -3.89 -14.49 6.07
C VAL A 115 -4.69 -13.43 5.30
N ASP A 116 -4.54 -12.16 5.67
CA ASP A 116 -5.20 -11.05 4.99
C ASP A 116 -4.79 -10.98 3.51
N GLU A 117 -3.50 -11.10 3.20
CA GLU A 117 -2.99 -11.14 1.81
C GLU A 117 -3.59 -12.30 0.99
N VAL A 118 -3.69 -13.49 1.58
CA VAL A 118 -4.34 -14.65 0.94
C VAL A 118 -5.84 -14.42 0.74
N LEU A 119 -6.53 -13.81 1.71
CA LEU A 119 -7.95 -13.47 1.58
C LEU A 119 -8.18 -12.44 0.46
N PHE A 120 -7.28 -11.48 0.29
CA PHE A 120 -7.33 -10.50 -0.80
C PHE A 120 -7.15 -11.17 -2.16
N TRP A 121 -6.12 -12.00 -2.32
CA TRP A 121 -5.90 -12.76 -3.56
C TRP A 121 -7.09 -13.69 -3.86
N GLY A 122 -7.61 -14.38 -2.84
CA GLY A 122 -8.80 -15.21 -2.97
C GLY A 122 -10.03 -14.43 -3.43
N LYS A 123 -10.28 -13.23 -2.88
CA LYS A 123 -11.37 -12.36 -3.33
C LYS A 123 -11.22 -11.94 -4.79
N ASP A 124 -10.00 -11.69 -5.24
CA ASP A 124 -9.74 -11.26 -6.61
C ASP A 124 -9.95 -12.39 -7.61
N ILE A 125 -9.48 -13.60 -7.31
CA ILE A 125 -9.79 -14.82 -8.08
C ILE A 125 -11.29 -15.07 -8.12
N VAL A 126 -11.97 -14.88 -6.99
CA VAL A 126 -13.42 -15.10 -6.89
C VAL A 126 -14.19 -14.15 -7.80
N LYS A 127 -13.74 -12.90 -7.93
CA LYS A 127 -14.33 -11.92 -8.83
C LYS A 127 -13.95 -12.14 -10.29
N GLY A 128 -12.73 -12.60 -10.57
CA GLY A 128 -12.21 -12.77 -11.93
C GLY A 128 -12.68 -14.05 -12.63
N GLU A 129 -12.64 -15.20 -11.96
CA GLU A 129 -12.69 -16.51 -12.63
C GLU A 129 -13.39 -17.61 -11.82
N TRP A 130 -14.44 -17.29 -11.06
CA TRP A 130 -15.16 -18.31 -10.28
C TRP A 130 -15.69 -19.48 -11.12
N ARG A 131 -15.99 -19.22 -12.40
CA ARG A 131 -16.42 -20.24 -13.35
C ARG A 131 -15.31 -21.26 -13.64
N GLY A 132 -14.05 -20.82 -13.73
CA GLY A 132 -12.89 -21.71 -13.94
C GLY A 132 -12.59 -22.57 -12.72
N LEU A 133 -12.70 -21.98 -11.52
CA LEU A 133 -12.55 -22.72 -10.26
C LEU A 133 -13.62 -23.80 -10.12
N VAL A 134 -14.88 -23.45 -10.35
CA VAL A 134 -16.02 -24.39 -10.29
C VAL A 134 -15.90 -25.47 -11.35
N LEU A 135 -15.53 -25.10 -12.59
CA LEU A 135 -15.32 -26.06 -13.67
C LEU A 135 -14.18 -27.03 -13.35
N GLY A 136 -13.05 -26.54 -12.82
CA GLY A 136 -11.93 -27.38 -12.41
C GLY A 136 -12.29 -28.35 -11.28
N LEU A 137 -13.08 -27.90 -10.30
CA LEU A 137 -13.59 -28.75 -9.22
C LEU A 137 -14.55 -29.82 -9.75
N LEU A 138 -15.46 -29.47 -10.67
CA LEU A 138 -16.39 -30.40 -11.30
C LEU A 138 -15.66 -31.43 -12.17
N VAL A 139 -14.71 -31.00 -13.01
CA VAL A 139 -13.90 -31.91 -13.83
C VAL A 139 -13.05 -32.82 -12.96
N GLY A 140 -12.41 -32.28 -11.90
CA GLY A 140 -11.62 -33.08 -10.96
C GLY A 140 -12.45 -34.12 -10.21
N LEU A 141 -13.67 -33.77 -9.79
CA LEU A 141 -14.60 -34.69 -9.14
C LEU A 141 -15.10 -35.75 -10.13
N LEU A 142 -15.38 -35.37 -11.37
CA LEU A 142 -15.82 -36.28 -12.43
C LEU A 142 -14.71 -37.26 -12.82
N ILE A 143 -13.47 -36.79 -12.98
CA ILE A 143 -12.28 -37.65 -13.13
C ILE A 143 -12.13 -38.54 -11.90
N GLY A 144 -12.27 -37.99 -10.69
CA GLY A 144 -12.24 -38.72 -9.43
C GLY A 144 -13.30 -39.81 -9.34
N VAL A 145 -14.50 -39.64 -9.90
CA VAL A 145 -15.53 -40.69 -9.98
C VAL A 145 -15.19 -41.71 -11.08
N VAL A 146 -14.79 -41.24 -12.26
CA VAL A 146 -14.40 -42.10 -13.39
C VAL A 146 -13.18 -42.98 -13.04
N THR A 147 -12.24 -42.46 -12.26
CA THR A 147 -11.06 -43.19 -11.77
C THR A 147 -11.28 -43.86 -10.42
N GLY A 148 -12.19 -43.33 -9.60
CA GLY A 148 -12.41 -43.74 -8.21
C GLY A 148 -13.47 -44.81 -7.98
N VAL A 149 -14.05 -45.39 -9.03
CA VAL A 149 -14.70 -46.72 -8.90
C VAL A 149 -13.67 -47.84 -8.65
N SER A 150 -12.36 -47.56 -8.71
CA SER A 150 -11.30 -48.54 -8.38
C SER A 150 -10.58 -48.34 -7.03
N VAL A 151 -11.09 -47.49 -6.12
CA VAL A 151 -10.57 -47.45 -4.73
C VAL A 151 -11.34 -48.43 -3.84
N LYS A 152 -11.21 -49.72 -4.15
CA LYS A 152 -11.36 -50.77 -3.15
C LYS A 152 -10.02 -51.48 -3.02
N GLU A 153 -9.46 -51.38 -1.82
CA GLU A 153 -8.34 -52.19 -1.32
C GLU A 153 -6.96 -51.92 -1.96
N GLY A 154 -6.31 -50.86 -1.48
CA GLY A 154 -4.90 -50.92 -1.06
C GLY A 154 -3.79 -51.11 -2.10
N THR A 155 -4.09 -51.22 -3.39
CA THR A 155 -3.05 -51.26 -4.44
C THR A 155 -3.39 -50.29 -5.57
N LEU A 156 -2.69 -49.14 -5.59
CA LEU A 156 -2.67 -48.24 -6.74
C LEU A 156 -1.94 -48.97 -7.87
N ASN A 157 -2.69 -49.61 -8.76
CA ASN A 157 -2.13 -50.27 -9.93
C ASN A 157 -1.80 -49.23 -11.02
N TRP A 158 -0.63 -48.60 -10.89
CA TRP A 158 -0.10 -47.64 -11.86
C TRP A 158 0.00 -48.20 -13.29
N GLY A 159 0.13 -49.53 -13.45
CA GLY A 159 0.17 -50.19 -14.75
C GLY A 159 -1.11 -50.02 -15.56
N GLY A 160 -2.28 -50.16 -14.91
CA GLY A 160 -3.58 -50.05 -15.58
C GLY A 160 -4.00 -48.62 -15.95
N VAL A 161 -3.34 -47.61 -15.38
CA VAL A 161 -3.51 -46.20 -15.75
C VAL A 161 -2.67 -45.88 -16.99
N VAL A 162 -1.43 -46.38 -17.04
CA VAL A 162 -0.53 -46.18 -18.19
C VAL A 162 -1.06 -46.91 -19.43
N GLU A 163 -1.54 -48.15 -19.31
CA GLU A 163 -2.14 -48.88 -20.44
C GLU A 163 -3.38 -48.15 -21.00
N ARG A 164 -4.28 -47.66 -20.13
CA ARG A 164 -5.46 -46.91 -20.59
C ARG A 164 -5.12 -45.56 -21.22
N VAL A 165 -4.08 -44.88 -20.76
CA VAL A 165 -3.61 -43.64 -21.39
C VAL A 165 -3.00 -43.90 -22.76
N VAL A 166 -2.31 -45.03 -22.95
CA VAL A 166 -1.79 -45.47 -24.24
C VAL A 166 -2.92 -45.86 -25.19
N GLU A 167 -3.92 -46.60 -24.69
CA GLU A 167 -5.08 -47.04 -25.48
C GLU A 167 -5.96 -45.86 -25.95
N VAL A 168 -6.18 -44.86 -25.10
CA VAL A 168 -6.86 -43.60 -25.48
C VAL A 168 -6.04 -42.80 -26.50
N ARG A 169 -4.71 -42.81 -26.40
CA ARG A 169 -3.82 -42.17 -27.39
C ARG A 169 -3.87 -42.87 -28.75
N GLU A 170 -3.94 -44.20 -28.78
CA GLU A 170 -4.11 -44.96 -30.02
C GLU A 170 -5.51 -44.80 -30.63
N MET A 171 -6.56 -44.75 -29.80
CA MET A 171 -7.92 -44.45 -30.26
C MET A 171 -8.03 -43.03 -30.84
N MET A 172 -7.39 -42.03 -30.22
CA MET A 172 -7.36 -40.66 -30.75
C MET A 172 -6.49 -40.55 -32.01
N GLY A 173 -5.40 -41.31 -32.12
CA GLY A 173 -4.60 -41.41 -33.34
C GLY A 173 -5.39 -41.98 -34.52
N ASN A 174 -6.24 -42.98 -34.27
CA ASN A 174 -7.13 -43.55 -35.29
C ASN A 174 -8.31 -42.64 -35.67
N LEU A 175 -8.75 -41.76 -34.77
CA LEU A 175 -9.78 -40.74 -35.09
C LEU A 175 -9.24 -39.57 -35.92
N THR A 176 -7.93 -39.32 -35.88
CA THR A 176 -7.24 -38.33 -36.74
C THR A 176 -6.68 -38.93 -38.04
N GLY A 177 -6.84 -40.24 -38.24
CA GLY A 177 -6.45 -40.95 -39.46
C GLY A 177 -7.45 -40.72 -40.60
N GLY A 178 -7.44 -39.51 -41.18
CA GLY A 178 -8.21 -39.24 -42.40
C GLY A 178 -8.59 -37.79 -42.65
N ILE A 179 -7.69 -36.81 -42.49
CA ILE A 179 -7.78 -35.53 -43.20
C ILE A 179 -6.36 -35.15 -43.67
N ILE A 180 -6.14 -35.33 -44.97
CA ILE A 180 -5.29 -34.43 -45.78
C ILE A 180 -6.07 -33.14 -45.94
#